data_AF-A0A0R3QMD3-F1
#
_entry.id   AF-A0A0R3QMD3-F1
#
_cell.length_a   1.000
_cell.length_b   1.000
_cell.length_c   1.000
_cell.angle_alpha   90.00
_cell.angle_beta   90.00
_cell.angle_gamma   90.00
#
_symmetry.space_group_name_H-M   'P 1'
#
loop_
_entity.id
_entity.type
_entity.pdbx_description
1 polymer ?
#
loop_
_entity_poly.entity_id
_entity_poly.type
_entity_poly.pdbx_seq_one_letter_code
_entity_poly.pdbx_strand_id
1 'polypeptide(L)'
;MALKPLETDLNFLMKNRRNLMSKKFSSQFDHMDLMDQIFDINNLTKSGNSRNKFCLAVISKAEIKEVEGEIISSIAPEMSKSGDVSQVELLLINRTLLAIVGALLPGIGCCMCIVYIYVFEFHRVEKSVVPVCDNTRNVLPPISYIIGIWEPTRTAWLCMMFINFPARIMYPFFYNCLYKRSNSSYANSWWYKMLNQLLMHTLLLEALALVIITIFDVVSSFYIHATAFGIWLITLCFNMLILILLCYFSGERESSKASSWLFHLKLMLFATTVVLSLSMSCTYLYAVAKCHQFIYALFSISEYILVPINSLFYFFIYWDCSNISIRLMGN
;
A
#
# COMPACT_ATOMS: atom_id res chain seq x y z
N MET A 1 1.95 -40.91 -48.26
CA MET A 1 3.03 -39.97 -48.62
C MET A 1 2.38 -38.61 -48.87
N ALA A 2 2.43 -37.69 -47.89
CA ALA A 2 2.26 -36.23 -47.99
C ALA A 2 1.84 -35.67 -46.61
N LEU A 3 2.82 -35.19 -45.84
CA LEU A 3 2.63 -34.40 -44.62
C LEU A 3 3.64 -33.25 -44.73
N LYS A 4 3.19 -32.11 -45.25
CA LYS A 4 3.87 -30.80 -45.27
C LYS A 4 2.86 -29.79 -45.83
N PRO A 5 2.10 -29.10 -44.96
CA PRO A 5 2.29 -27.64 -44.87
C PRO A 5 1.84 -27.05 -43.50
N LEU A 6 2.44 -27.45 -42.36
CA LEU A 6 2.11 -26.82 -41.06
C LEU A 6 3.27 -26.01 -40.45
N GLU A 7 4.47 -26.13 -40.99
CA GLU A 7 5.70 -25.55 -40.40
C GLU A 7 5.97 -24.11 -40.90
N THR A 8 5.38 -23.73 -42.03
CA THR A 8 5.55 -22.40 -42.63
C THR A 8 4.70 -21.33 -41.92
N ASP A 9 3.51 -21.68 -41.43
CA ASP A 9 2.59 -20.75 -40.74
C ASP A 9 3.02 -20.43 -39.30
N LEU A 10 3.64 -21.39 -38.61
CA LEU A 10 4.12 -21.18 -37.23
C LEU A 10 5.32 -20.21 -37.20
N ASN A 11 6.20 -20.30 -38.20
CA ASN A 11 7.35 -19.39 -38.32
C ASN A 11 6.92 -17.98 -38.73
N PHE A 12 5.85 -17.83 -39.52
CA PHE A 12 5.26 -16.54 -39.86
C PHE A 12 4.61 -15.86 -38.63
N LEU A 13 3.85 -16.62 -37.83
CA LEU A 13 3.23 -16.13 -36.60
C LEU A 13 4.26 -15.75 -35.52
N MET A 14 5.35 -16.51 -35.38
CA MET A 14 6.42 -16.19 -34.42
C MET A 14 7.26 -14.97 -34.86
N LYS A 15 7.43 -14.72 -36.16
CA LYS A 15 8.11 -13.53 -36.69
C LYS A 15 7.27 -12.27 -36.49
N ASN A 16 5.95 -12.36 -36.69
CA ASN A 16 5.04 -11.23 -36.51
C ASN A 16 4.89 -10.84 -35.01
N ARG A 17 4.91 -11.82 -34.10
CA ARG A 17 4.87 -11.58 -32.64
C ARG A 17 6.14 -10.94 -32.10
N ARG A 18 7.32 -11.27 -32.66
CA ARG A 18 8.61 -10.61 -32.33
C ARG A 18 8.65 -9.16 -32.82
N ASN A 19 8.13 -8.88 -34.02
CA ASN A 19 8.05 -7.51 -34.54
C ASN A 19 7.06 -6.63 -33.75
N LEU A 20 5.97 -7.21 -33.23
CA LEU A 20 5.01 -6.50 -32.37
C LEU A 20 5.60 -6.17 -30.99
N MET A 21 6.39 -7.08 -30.41
CA MET A 21 7.09 -6.87 -29.13
C MET A 21 8.22 -5.83 -29.26
N SER A 22 8.95 -5.83 -30.39
CA SER A 22 9.97 -4.82 -30.70
C SER A 22 9.38 -3.41 -30.89
N LYS A 23 8.25 -3.27 -31.61
CA LYS A 23 7.57 -1.97 -31.75
C LYS A 23 7.01 -1.43 -30.43
N LYS A 24 6.55 -2.31 -29.53
CA LYS A 24 6.03 -1.93 -28.21
C LYS A 24 7.14 -1.57 -27.20
N PHE A 25 8.35 -2.10 -27.40
CA PHE A 25 9.54 -1.73 -26.63
C PHE A 25 10.15 -0.41 -27.14
N SER A 26 10.08 -0.15 -28.45
CA SER A 26 10.50 1.14 -29.06
C SER A 26 9.64 2.31 -28.57
N SER A 27 8.30 2.16 -28.54
CA SER A 27 7.41 3.25 -28.10
C SER A 27 7.53 3.59 -26.61
N GLN A 28 8.20 2.75 -25.81
CA GLN A 28 8.45 2.98 -24.39
C GLN A 28 9.81 3.67 -24.16
N PHE A 29 10.70 3.65 -25.15
CA PHE A 29 11.97 4.40 -25.17
C PHE A 29 11.81 5.80 -25.77
N ASP A 30 10.88 5.98 -26.73
CA ASP A 30 10.59 7.29 -27.36
C ASP A 30 10.05 8.35 -26.36
N HIS A 31 9.53 7.92 -25.21
CA HIS A 31 9.09 8.84 -24.14
C HIS A 31 10.25 9.46 -23.34
N MET A 32 11.46 8.92 -23.46
CA MET A 32 12.67 9.46 -22.81
C MET A 32 13.40 10.46 -23.74
N ASP A 33 13.37 10.25 -25.06
CA ASP A 33 13.91 11.19 -26.06
C ASP A 33 13.07 12.47 -26.21
N LEU A 34 11.78 12.43 -25.86
CA LEU A 34 10.91 13.61 -25.88
C LEU A 34 11.27 14.64 -24.79
N MET A 35 11.85 14.19 -23.68
CA MET A 35 12.30 15.09 -22.60
C MET A 35 13.61 15.80 -22.95
N ASP A 36 14.48 15.19 -23.77
CA ASP A 36 15.70 15.84 -24.26
C ASP A 36 15.40 16.85 -25.38
N GLN A 37 14.39 16.60 -26.25
CA GLN A 37 13.97 17.58 -27.26
C GLN A 37 13.27 18.82 -26.67
N ILE A 38 12.59 18.69 -25.53
CA ILE A 38 11.99 19.84 -24.82
C ILE A 38 13.06 20.70 -24.12
N PHE A 39 14.22 20.12 -23.77
CA PHE A 39 15.33 20.85 -23.18
C PHE A 39 16.13 21.67 -24.22
N ASP A 40 16.18 21.22 -25.48
CA ASP A 40 16.89 21.93 -26.57
C ASP A 40 16.10 23.11 -27.20
N ILE A 41 14.77 23.05 -27.24
CA ILE A 41 13.95 24.15 -27.81
C ILE A 41 13.99 25.41 -26.92
N ASN A 42 14.13 25.26 -25.61
CA ASN A 42 14.24 26.39 -24.68
C ASN A 42 15.61 27.10 -24.74
N ASN A 43 16.64 26.46 -25.30
CA ASN A 43 17.96 27.07 -25.46
C ASN A 43 18.14 27.82 -26.80
N LEU A 44 17.35 27.51 -27.83
CA LEU A 44 17.43 28.19 -29.13
C LEU A 44 16.68 29.54 -29.18
N THR A 45 15.80 29.83 -28.22
CA THR A 45 15.10 31.13 -28.14
C THR A 45 15.90 32.23 -27.43
N LYS A 46 17.08 31.92 -26.87
CA LYS A 46 17.95 32.88 -26.17
C LYS A 46 19.12 33.44 -26.99
N SER A 47 19.31 32.99 -28.23
CA SER A 47 20.44 33.42 -29.08
C SER A 47 19.98 33.70 -30.52
N GLY A 48 19.60 34.95 -30.81
CA GLY A 48 19.25 35.35 -32.18
C GLY A 48 19.05 36.85 -32.35
N ASN A 49 19.96 37.46 -33.10
CA ASN A 49 20.22 38.89 -33.22
C ASN A 49 19.12 39.69 -33.94
N SER A 50 19.08 40.98 -33.59
CA SER A 50 18.23 42.06 -34.07
C SER A 50 18.40 42.37 -35.56
N ARG A 51 17.29 42.30 -36.32
CA ARG A 51 16.82 43.26 -37.37
C ARG A 51 15.92 42.54 -38.37
N ASN A 52 14.60 42.59 -38.15
CA ASN A 52 13.49 42.51 -39.13
C ASN A 52 12.16 42.21 -38.41
N LYS A 53 11.79 43.03 -37.43
CA LYS A 53 10.69 42.74 -36.49
C LYS A 53 9.35 43.45 -36.72
N PHE A 54 9.14 44.20 -37.82
CA PHE A 54 7.95 45.07 -37.86
C PHE A 54 6.95 44.93 -39.00
N CYS A 55 7.23 44.20 -40.10
CA CYS A 55 6.25 44.08 -41.21
C CYS A 55 5.62 42.69 -41.41
N LEU A 56 6.11 41.62 -40.77
CA LEU A 56 5.52 40.27 -40.87
C LEU A 56 4.60 39.89 -39.68
N ALA A 57 4.57 40.70 -38.63
CA ALA A 57 3.85 40.39 -37.38
C ALA A 57 2.34 40.74 -37.39
N VAL A 58 1.87 41.49 -38.39
CA VAL A 58 0.47 41.98 -38.42
C VAL A 58 -0.45 41.08 -39.26
N ILE A 59 0.05 40.49 -40.35
CA ILE A 59 -0.75 39.63 -41.24
C ILE A 59 -0.94 38.22 -40.61
N SER A 60 0.08 37.68 -39.94
CA SER A 60 -0.02 36.37 -39.27
C SER A 60 -0.98 36.32 -38.07
N LYS A 61 -1.25 37.44 -37.38
CA LYS A 61 -2.11 37.46 -36.19
C LYS A 61 -3.62 37.44 -36.50
N ALA A 62 -4.02 37.77 -37.73
CA ALA A 62 -5.43 37.79 -38.12
C ALA A 62 -5.90 36.40 -38.58
N GLU A 63 -5.12 35.72 -39.43
CA GLU A 63 -5.43 34.36 -39.91
C GLU A 63 -5.32 33.27 -38.83
N ILE A 64 -4.45 33.44 -37.82
CA ILE A 64 -4.33 32.47 -36.72
C ILE A 64 -5.56 32.49 -35.80
N LYS A 65 -6.24 33.65 -35.64
CA LYS A 65 -7.42 33.75 -34.78
C LYS A 65 -8.68 33.12 -35.38
N GLU A 66 -8.80 33.10 -36.71
CA GLU A 66 -9.97 32.54 -37.39
C GLU A 66 -9.87 31.01 -37.48
N VAL A 67 -8.64 30.48 -37.63
CA VAL A 67 -8.37 29.04 -37.61
C VAL A 67 -8.37 28.45 -36.19
N GLU A 68 -7.97 29.20 -35.16
CA GLU A 68 -8.13 28.78 -33.75
C GLU A 68 -9.62 28.67 -33.36
N GLY A 69 -10.51 29.49 -33.92
CA GLY A 69 -11.94 29.46 -33.62
C GLY A 69 -12.66 28.19 -34.07
N GLU A 70 -12.33 27.67 -35.25
CA GLU A 70 -12.97 26.47 -35.83
C GLU A 70 -12.35 25.14 -35.36
N ILE A 71 -11.07 25.15 -34.98
CA ILE A 71 -10.39 23.94 -34.46
C ILE A 71 -10.76 23.70 -33.00
N ILE A 72 -10.96 24.76 -32.20
CA ILE A 72 -11.38 24.64 -30.79
C ILE A 72 -12.84 24.12 -30.67
N SER A 73 -13.71 24.34 -31.68
CA SER A 73 -15.06 23.77 -31.67
C SER A 73 -15.15 22.32 -32.14
N SER A 74 -14.09 21.77 -32.77
CA SER A 74 -14.10 20.43 -33.37
C SER A 74 -13.20 19.41 -32.66
N ILE A 75 -12.30 19.85 -31.76
CA ILE A 75 -11.44 19.01 -30.91
C ILE A 75 -11.74 19.21 -29.42
N ALA A 76 -13.01 19.50 -29.07
CA ALA A 76 -13.48 19.40 -27.70
C ALA A 76 -14.12 18.02 -27.48
N PRO A 77 -13.39 16.98 -27.04
CA PRO A 77 -14.03 15.99 -26.21
C PRO A 77 -14.42 16.73 -24.93
N GLU A 78 -15.67 16.59 -24.52
CA GLU A 78 -16.26 17.18 -23.32
C GLU A 78 -15.22 17.38 -22.21
N MET A 79 -14.85 18.64 -21.95
CA MET A 79 -14.10 19.00 -20.74
C MET A 79 -14.94 18.54 -19.55
N SER A 80 -14.53 17.43 -18.96
CA SER A 80 -15.00 17.00 -17.65
C SER A 80 -14.83 18.14 -16.66
N LYS A 81 -15.81 18.27 -15.77
CA LYS A 81 -15.97 19.38 -14.83
C LYS A 81 -14.65 19.71 -14.14
N SER A 82 -14.33 21.00 -14.08
CA SER A 82 -13.23 21.60 -13.30
C SER A 82 -13.15 21.17 -11.81
N GLY A 83 -14.13 20.42 -11.30
CA GLY A 83 -14.11 19.78 -9.98
C GLY A 83 -13.50 18.38 -9.92
N ASP A 84 -13.33 17.66 -11.04
CA ASP A 84 -12.80 16.27 -11.03
C ASP A 84 -11.26 16.24 -11.00
N VAL A 85 -10.58 17.18 -11.66
CA VAL A 85 -9.10 17.24 -11.69
C VAL A 85 -8.51 17.46 -10.29
N SER A 86 -9.13 18.33 -9.47
CA SER A 86 -8.68 18.58 -8.09
C SER A 86 -8.93 17.41 -7.14
N GLN A 87 -10.00 16.64 -7.37
CA GLN A 87 -10.31 15.42 -6.60
C GLN A 87 -9.31 14.31 -6.90
N VAL A 88 -8.90 14.17 -8.17
CA VAL A 88 -7.89 13.18 -8.59
C VAL A 88 -6.52 13.52 -8.00
N GLU A 89 -6.05 14.77 -8.09
CA GLU A 89 -4.77 15.18 -7.49
C GLU A 89 -4.75 15.00 -5.96
N LEU A 90 -5.85 15.32 -5.29
CA LEU A 90 -6.01 15.08 -3.85
C LEU A 90 -5.96 13.58 -3.51
N LEU A 91 -6.60 12.73 -4.31
CA LEU A 91 -6.54 11.26 -4.15
C LEU A 91 -5.12 10.71 -4.39
N LEU A 92 -4.37 11.27 -5.35
CA LEU A 92 -2.98 10.89 -5.66
C LEU A 92 -2.01 11.25 -4.52
N ILE A 93 -2.14 12.46 -3.95
CA ILE A 93 -1.32 12.89 -2.81
C ILE A 93 -1.67 12.06 -1.57
N ASN A 94 -2.96 11.81 -1.35
CA ASN A 94 -3.40 11.06 -0.19
C ASN A 94 -3.00 9.59 -0.22
N ARG A 95 -2.95 8.91 -1.38
CA ARG A 95 -2.51 7.50 -1.44
C ARG A 95 -1.03 7.32 -1.06
N THR A 96 -0.15 8.25 -1.45
CA THR A 96 1.28 8.17 -1.14
C THR A 96 1.52 8.41 0.35
N LEU A 97 0.83 9.41 0.92
CA LEU A 97 0.81 9.65 2.36
C LEU A 97 0.34 8.41 3.11
N LEU A 98 -0.75 7.79 2.66
CA LEU A 98 -1.33 6.60 3.30
C LEU A 98 -0.39 5.40 3.23
N ALA A 99 0.26 5.17 2.10
CA ALA A 99 1.21 4.08 1.92
C ALA A 99 2.49 4.28 2.75
N ILE A 100 3.07 5.48 2.75
CA ILE A 100 4.33 5.74 3.46
C ILE A 100 4.08 5.93 4.95
N VAL A 101 3.25 6.91 5.31
CA VAL A 101 3.02 7.29 6.71
C VAL A 101 2.04 6.33 7.39
N GLY A 102 0.97 5.92 6.69
CA GLY A 102 -0.07 5.05 7.25
C GLY A 102 0.32 3.56 7.35
N ALA A 103 1.25 3.09 6.51
CA ALA A 103 1.66 1.69 6.47
C ALA A 103 3.15 1.44 6.73
N LEU A 104 4.07 2.10 6.01
CA LEU A 104 5.50 1.79 6.12
C LEU A 104 6.17 2.37 7.37
N LEU A 105 5.73 3.53 7.86
CA LEU A 105 6.35 4.21 9.00
C LEU A 105 6.41 3.34 10.27
N PRO A 106 5.33 2.66 10.73
CA PRO A 106 5.40 1.73 11.86
C PRO A 106 6.31 0.53 11.58
N GLY A 107 6.28 -0.04 10.37
CA GLY A 107 7.13 -1.17 10.02
C GLY A 107 8.62 -0.84 10.10
N ILE A 108 9.03 0.26 9.47
CA ILE A 108 10.41 0.76 9.51
C ILE A 108 10.78 1.16 10.94
N GLY A 109 9.87 1.83 11.65
CA GLY A 109 10.03 2.24 13.03
C GLY A 109 10.32 1.08 13.98
N CYS A 110 9.53 0.02 13.88
CA CYS A 110 9.72 -1.21 14.64
C CYS A 110 11.09 -1.84 14.34
N CYS A 111 11.46 -1.96 13.06
CA CYS A 111 12.77 -2.47 12.66
C CYS A 111 13.92 -1.64 13.25
N MET A 112 13.82 -0.30 13.21
CA MET A 112 14.81 0.59 13.82
C MET A 112 14.91 0.37 15.34
N CYS A 113 13.79 0.21 16.05
CA CYS A 113 13.79 -0.06 17.48
C CYS A 113 14.45 -1.42 17.82
N ILE A 114 14.14 -2.45 17.03
CA ILE A 114 14.76 -3.78 17.19
C ILE A 114 16.28 -3.67 16.98
N VAL A 115 16.73 -3.13 15.85
CA VAL A 115 18.16 -2.98 15.55
C VAL A 115 18.87 -2.17 16.63
N TYR A 116 18.26 -1.08 17.10
CA TYR A 116 18.83 -0.26 18.17
C TYR A 116 19.09 -1.07 19.43
N ILE A 117 18.10 -1.83 19.92
CA ILE A 117 18.26 -2.60 21.16
C ILE A 117 19.32 -3.69 21.00
N TYR A 118 19.38 -4.38 19.86
CA TYR A 118 20.37 -5.43 19.65
C TYR A 118 21.80 -4.90 19.49
N VAL A 119 21.99 -3.70 18.93
CA VAL A 119 23.31 -3.11 18.71
C VAL A 119 23.82 -2.37 19.95
N PHE A 120 22.97 -1.58 20.61
CA PHE A 120 23.41 -0.66 21.67
C PHE A 120 23.03 -1.13 23.09
N GLU A 121 21.99 -1.93 23.26
CA GLU A 121 21.40 -2.28 24.57
C GLU A 121 21.24 -3.81 24.75
N PHE A 122 22.13 -4.60 24.16
CA PHE A 122 22.05 -6.07 24.17
C PHE A 122 21.96 -6.67 25.59
N HIS A 123 22.56 -6.01 26.59
CA HIS A 123 22.47 -6.42 28.00
C HIS A 123 21.02 -6.51 28.53
N ARG A 124 20.12 -5.66 28.03
CA ARG A 124 18.69 -5.71 28.41
C ARG A 124 17.99 -6.93 27.85
N VAL A 125 18.36 -7.33 26.63
CA VAL A 125 17.88 -8.55 25.96
C VAL A 125 18.26 -9.77 26.79
N GLU A 126 19.53 -9.88 27.19
CA GLU A 126 20.04 -11.03 27.96
C GLU A 126 19.39 -11.18 29.34
N LYS A 127 19.03 -10.05 29.97
CA LYS A 127 18.40 -10.00 31.29
C LYS A 127 16.88 -10.11 31.26
N SER A 128 16.26 -10.14 30.09
CA SER A 128 14.81 -10.25 29.99
C SER A 128 14.33 -11.62 30.50
N VAL A 129 13.21 -11.63 31.23
CA VAL A 129 12.61 -12.84 31.82
C VAL A 129 11.22 -13.07 31.24
N VAL A 130 10.79 -14.33 31.22
CA VAL A 130 9.44 -14.70 30.82
C VAL A 130 8.45 -14.11 31.85
N PRO A 131 7.36 -13.43 31.43
CA PRO A 131 6.35 -12.91 32.35
C PRO A 131 5.85 -14.02 33.29
N VAL A 132 5.60 -13.67 34.56
CA VAL A 132 5.09 -14.58 35.61
C VAL A 132 6.08 -15.68 36.06
N CYS A 133 7.23 -15.84 35.39
CA CYS A 133 8.24 -16.84 35.73
C CYS A 133 9.55 -16.18 36.18
N ASP A 134 9.70 -15.94 37.49
CA ASP A 134 10.80 -15.14 38.07
C ASP A 134 12.22 -15.67 37.79
N ASN A 135 12.36 -16.96 37.45
CA ASN A 135 13.67 -17.61 37.24
C ASN A 135 13.92 -18.07 35.79
N THR A 136 12.99 -17.83 34.87
CA THR A 136 13.14 -18.27 33.48
C THR A 136 13.55 -17.10 32.61
N ARG A 137 14.81 -17.11 32.18
CA ARG A 137 15.31 -16.13 31.20
C ARG A 137 14.59 -16.31 29.87
N ASN A 138 14.41 -15.19 29.19
CA ASN A 138 13.89 -15.19 27.85
C ASN A 138 15.04 -15.24 26.84
N VAL A 139 14.89 -16.10 25.82
CA VAL A 139 15.85 -16.21 24.72
C VAL A 139 15.66 -15.07 23.71
N LEU A 140 14.41 -14.64 23.51
CA LEU A 140 14.06 -13.61 22.55
C LEU A 140 12.95 -12.73 23.13
N PRO A 141 13.23 -11.45 23.47
CA PRO A 141 12.21 -10.55 23.97
C PRO A 141 11.14 -10.29 22.90
N PRO A 142 9.85 -10.35 23.26
CA PRO A 142 8.76 -9.94 22.36
C PRO A 142 8.88 -8.45 22.00
N ILE A 143 8.31 -8.06 20.87
CA ILE A 143 8.37 -6.66 20.39
C ILE A 143 7.76 -5.74 21.43
N SER A 144 6.63 -6.11 22.06
CA SER A 144 6.01 -5.34 23.14
C SER A 144 6.98 -4.89 24.24
N TYR A 145 8.05 -5.63 24.54
CA TYR A 145 9.06 -5.19 25.51
C TYR A 145 9.97 -4.10 24.94
N ILE A 146 10.43 -4.29 23.70
CA ILE A 146 11.33 -3.38 22.98
C ILE A 146 10.67 -2.01 22.77
N ILE A 147 9.43 -1.99 22.27
CA ILE A 147 8.73 -0.74 21.93
C ILE A 147 7.86 -0.21 23.07
N GLY A 148 7.58 -1.01 24.10
CA GLY A 148 6.63 -0.66 25.17
C GLY A 148 7.25 -0.34 26.53
N ILE A 149 8.49 -0.81 26.81
CA ILE A 149 9.12 -0.64 28.14
C ILE A 149 10.42 0.14 28.05
N TRP A 150 11.29 -0.23 27.11
CA TRP A 150 12.68 0.23 27.13
C TRP A 150 12.84 1.59 26.47
N GLU A 151 13.44 2.53 27.19
CA GLU A 151 13.88 3.80 26.61
C GLU A 151 15.27 3.64 25.98
N PRO A 152 15.56 4.30 24.84
CA PRO A 152 14.76 5.34 24.16
C PRO A 152 13.76 4.81 23.11
N THR A 153 13.71 3.50 22.86
CA THR A 153 12.90 2.91 21.78
C THR A 153 11.41 3.08 21.99
N ARG A 154 10.94 3.08 23.23
CA ARG A 154 9.55 3.40 23.58
C ARG A 154 9.16 4.81 23.15
N THR A 155 9.96 5.81 23.51
CA THR A 155 9.70 7.21 23.09
C THR A 155 9.71 7.34 21.57
N ALA A 156 10.69 6.73 20.89
CA ALA A 156 10.76 6.75 19.42
C ALA A 156 9.52 6.12 18.77
N TRP A 157 9.08 4.96 19.27
CA TRP A 157 7.89 4.27 18.82
C TRP A 157 6.61 5.11 19.02
N LEU A 158 6.45 5.73 20.20
CA LEU A 158 5.32 6.61 20.49
C LEU A 158 5.23 7.79 19.50
N CYS A 159 6.37 8.43 19.18
CA CYS A 159 6.41 9.50 18.18
C CYS A 159 5.97 9.01 16.79
N MET A 160 6.44 7.83 16.37
CA MET A 160 6.06 7.24 15.08
C MET A 160 4.57 6.90 15.05
N MET A 161 4.03 6.37 16.15
CA MET A 161 2.61 6.04 16.25
C MET A 161 1.72 7.27 16.26
N PHE A 162 2.15 8.37 16.89
CA PHE A 162 1.43 9.65 16.86
C PHE A 162 1.29 10.21 15.44
N ILE A 163 2.33 10.04 14.61
CA ILE A 163 2.33 10.47 13.20
C ILE A 163 1.52 9.48 12.34
N ASN A 164 1.62 8.18 12.60
CA ASN A 164 0.92 7.14 11.86
C ASN A 164 -0.60 7.17 12.08
N PHE A 165 -1.06 7.43 13.30
CA PHE A 165 -2.46 7.27 13.69
C PHE A 165 -3.44 8.14 12.85
N PRO A 166 -3.19 9.45 12.62
CA PRO A 166 -4.02 10.26 11.73
C PRO A 166 -4.11 9.70 10.31
N ALA A 167 -3.00 9.20 9.75
CA ALA A 167 -3.01 8.55 8.45
C ALA A 167 -3.83 7.25 8.50
N ARG A 168 -3.72 6.47 9.58
CA ARG A 168 -4.50 5.24 9.77
C ARG A 168 -6.01 5.46 9.81
N ILE A 169 -6.47 6.57 10.40
CA ILE A 169 -7.89 6.94 10.43
C ILE A 169 -8.45 7.22 9.02
N MET A 170 -7.60 7.53 8.04
CA MET A 170 -8.04 7.76 6.66
C MET A 170 -8.38 6.47 5.89
N TYR A 171 -7.78 5.32 6.24
CA TYR A 171 -8.01 4.04 5.54
C TYR A 171 -9.49 3.68 5.36
N PRO A 172 -10.34 3.73 6.41
CA PRO A 172 -11.77 3.53 6.26
C PRO A 172 -12.34 4.38 5.10
N PHE A 173 -12.14 5.70 5.13
CA PHE A 173 -12.72 6.60 4.12
C PHE A 173 -12.33 6.19 2.68
N PHE A 174 -11.06 5.88 2.46
CA PHE A 174 -10.56 5.44 1.16
C PHE A 174 -11.19 4.12 0.70
N TYR A 175 -11.20 3.10 1.56
CA TYR A 175 -11.77 1.80 1.20
C TYR A 175 -13.29 1.88 0.97
N ASN A 176 -14.01 2.68 1.76
CA ASN A 176 -15.43 2.88 1.55
C ASN A 176 -15.73 3.63 0.24
N CYS A 177 -14.91 4.61 -0.14
CA CYS A 177 -15.00 5.25 -1.45
C CYS A 177 -14.72 4.26 -2.59
N LEU A 178 -13.65 3.46 -2.47
CA LEU A 178 -13.27 2.44 -3.44
C LEU A 178 -14.40 1.45 -3.71
N TYR A 179 -14.94 0.82 -2.66
CA TYR A 179 -15.91 -0.26 -2.84
C TYR A 179 -17.33 0.23 -3.12
N LYS A 180 -17.71 1.44 -2.69
CA LYS A 180 -19.00 2.05 -3.09
C LYS A 180 -19.03 2.46 -4.55
N ARG A 181 -17.90 2.92 -5.10
CA ARG A 181 -17.80 3.38 -6.50
C ARG A 181 -17.34 2.27 -7.45
N SER A 182 -17.22 1.03 -6.97
CA SER A 182 -16.92 -0.12 -7.81
C SER A 182 -18.09 -0.41 -8.77
N ASN A 183 -17.79 -0.64 -10.05
CA ASN A 183 -18.77 -0.99 -11.09
C ASN A 183 -19.26 -2.45 -11.00
N SER A 184 -19.06 -3.11 -9.86
CA SER A 184 -19.47 -4.51 -9.68
C SER A 184 -20.99 -4.65 -9.66
N SER A 185 -21.49 -5.72 -10.29
CA SER A 185 -22.90 -6.14 -10.21
C SER A 185 -23.37 -6.31 -8.75
N TYR A 186 -22.45 -6.65 -7.85
CA TYR A 186 -22.72 -6.83 -6.43
C TYR A 186 -22.72 -5.53 -5.61
N ALA A 187 -22.27 -4.40 -6.16
CA ALA A 187 -22.13 -3.14 -5.43
C ALA A 187 -23.46 -2.64 -4.81
N ASN A 188 -24.59 -2.94 -5.45
CA ASN A 188 -25.90 -2.56 -4.94
C ASN A 188 -26.47 -3.55 -3.90
N SER A 189 -25.88 -4.73 -3.77
CA SER A 189 -26.38 -5.78 -2.87
C SER A 189 -26.19 -5.40 -1.40
N TRP A 190 -27.17 -5.75 -0.56
CA TRP A 190 -27.16 -5.41 0.87
C TRP A 190 -25.97 -6.04 1.61
N TRP A 191 -25.65 -7.32 1.34
CA TRP A 191 -24.53 -8.00 2.01
C TRP A 191 -23.18 -7.36 1.67
N TYR A 192 -22.99 -6.90 0.43
CA TYR A 192 -21.75 -6.24 -0.01
C TYR A 192 -21.57 -4.89 0.69
N LYS A 193 -22.66 -4.11 0.79
CA LYS A 193 -22.68 -2.87 1.58
C LYS A 193 -22.40 -3.14 3.05
N MET A 194 -22.96 -4.20 3.62
CA MET A 194 -22.75 -4.57 5.02
C MET A 194 -21.30 -4.98 5.29
N LEU A 195 -20.67 -5.76 4.39
CA LEU A 195 -19.24 -6.09 4.47
C LEU A 195 -18.35 -4.84 4.40
N ASN A 196 -18.64 -3.93 3.47
CA ASN A 196 -17.90 -2.67 3.38
C ASN A 196 -18.07 -1.82 4.66
N GLN A 197 -19.26 -1.78 5.25
CA GLN A 197 -19.46 -1.12 6.55
C GLN A 197 -18.70 -1.83 7.68
N LEU A 198 -18.71 -3.16 7.72
CA LEU A 198 -17.95 -3.91 8.70
C LEU A 198 -16.45 -3.59 8.60
N LEU A 199 -15.90 -3.56 7.39
CA LEU A 199 -14.51 -3.16 7.13
C LEU A 199 -14.19 -1.79 7.73
N MET A 200 -15.06 -0.79 7.57
CA MET A 200 -14.86 0.53 8.15
C MET A 200 -14.64 0.49 9.66
N HIS A 201 -15.51 -0.25 10.35
CA HIS A 201 -15.47 -0.35 11.80
C HIS A 201 -14.26 -1.14 12.26
N THR A 202 -13.93 -2.25 11.60
CA THR A 202 -12.79 -3.09 11.97
C THR A 202 -11.45 -2.42 11.65
N LEU A 203 -11.35 -1.59 10.62
CA LEU A 203 -10.17 -0.76 10.32
C LEU A 203 -9.92 0.28 11.41
N LEU A 204 -10.98 0.96 11.87
CA LEU A 204 -10.88 1.92 12.96
C LEU A 204 -10.54 1.23 14.28
N LEU A 205 -11.19 0.10 14.58
CA LEU A 205 -10.95 -0.67 15.79
C LEU A 205 -9.52 -1.22 15.87
N GLU A 206 -8.97 -1.70 14.75
CA GLU A 206 -7.57 -2.14 14.68
C GLU A 206 -6.60 -0.99 15.02
N ALA A 207 -6.82 0.19 14.44
CA ALA A 207 -5.97 1.35 14.69
C ALA A 207 -6.04 1.81 16.15
N LEU A 208 -7.24 1.83 16.74
CA LEU A 208 -7.44 2.15 18.16
C LEU A 208 -6.77 1.12 19.06
N ALA A 209 -6.93 -0.17 18.76
CA ALA A 209 -6.28 -1.23 19.52
C ALA A 209 -4.75 -1.10 19.48
N LEU A 210 -4.17 -0.79 18.32
CA LEU A 210 -2.73 -0.59 18.17
C LEU A 210 -2.21 0.61 18.97
N VAL A 211 -2.99 1.71 19.07
CA VAL A 211 -2.68 2.84 19.98
C VAL A 211 -2.74 2.40 21.44
N ILE A 212 -3.77 1.66 21.85
CA ILE A 212 -3.92 1.17 23.23
C ILE A 212 -2.74 0.26 23.61
N ILE A 213 -2.37 -0.71 22.76
CA ILE A 213 -1.20 -1.59 22.97
C ILE A 213 0.09 -0.79 23.15
N THR A 214 0.20 0.33 22.42
CA THR A 214 1.39 1.19 22.45
C THR A 214 1.47 2.04 23.72
N ILE A 215 0.34 2.54 24.22
CA ILE A 215 0.31 3.40 25.42
C ILE A 215 0.48 2.58 26.70
N PHE A 216 -0.24 1.45 26.80
CA PHE A 216 -0.24 0.61 27.98
C PHE A 216 0.86 -0.44 27.89
N ASP A 217 1.87 -0.31 28.74
CA ASP A 217 2.99 -1.24 28.77
C ASP A 217 2.61 -2.56 29.46
N VAL A 218 3.37 -3.59 29.10
CA VAL A 218 3.16 -4.98 29.56
C VAL A 218 3.47 -5.18 31.05
N VAL A 219 4.21 -4.27 31.70
CA VAL A 219 4.61 -4.40 33.11
C VAL A 219 3.58 -3.74 34.04
N SER A 220 3.17 -2.51 33.74
CA SER A 220 2.21 -1.76 34.55
C SER A 220 0.78 -2.23 34.36
N SER A 221 0.42 -2.63 33.13
CA SER A 221 -0.97 -2.77 32.69
C SER A 221 -1.15 -4.02 31.83
N PHE A 222 -0.63 -5.16 32.30
CA PHE A 222 -0.61 -6.42 31.55
C PHE A 222 -1.98 -6.80 30.94
N TYR A 223 -3.06 -6.76 31.73
CA TYR A 223 -4.39 -7.15 31.26
C TYR A 223 -4.90 -6.28 30.11
N ILE A 224 -4.72 -4.96 30.22
CA ILE A 224 -5.14 -4.00 29.19
C ILE A 224 -4.32 -4.23 27.92
N HIS A 225 -3.00 -4.36 28.06
CA HIS A 225 -2.09 -4.63 26.94
C HIS A 225 -2.44 -5.94 26.22
N ALA A 226 -2.63 -7.03 26.95
CA ALA A 226 -2.95 -8.34 26.39
C ALA A 226 -4.32 -8.36 25.70
N THR A 227 -5.34 -7.71 26.30
CA THR A 227 -6.66 -7.60 25.67
C THR A 227 -6.59 -6.75 24.40
N ALA A 228 -5.90 -5.61 24.43
CA ALA A 228 -5.73 -4.77 23.26
C ALA A 228 -4.97 -5.50 22.14
N PHE A 229 -3.93 -6.27 22.49
CA PHE A 229 -3.18 -7.13 21.57
C PHE A 229 -4.09 -8.15 20.87
N GLY A 230 -4.95 -8.82 21.65
CA GLY A 230 -5.95 -9.73 21.11
C GLY A 230 -6.93 -9.04 20.16
N ILE A 231 -7.46 -7.86 20.53
CA ILE A 231 -8.39 -7.10 19.68
C ILE A 231 -7.70 -6.68 18.38
N TRP A 232 -6.47 -6.16 18.44
CA TRP A 232 -5.70 -5.81 17.26
C TRP A 232 -5.50 -7.00 16.33
N LEU A 233 -5.12 -8.16 16.86
CA LEU A 233 -4.87 -9.36 16.07
C LEU A 233 -6.14 -9.92 15.41
N ILE A 234 -7.25 -9.94 16.15
CA ILE A 234 -8.56 -10.36 15.64
C ILE A 234 -9.03 -9.41 14.54
N THR A 235 -8.98 -8.10 14.80
CA THR A 235 -9.40 -7.09 13.81
C THR A 235 -8.52 -7.09 12.57
N LEU A 236 -7.20 -7.32 12.71
CA LEU A 236 -6.29 -7.53 11.59
C LEU A 236 -6.72 -8.70 10.71
N CYS A 237 -7.02 -9.86 11.31
CA CYS A 237 -7.50 -11.03 10.56
C CYS A 237 -8.80 -10.71 9.81
N PHE A 238 -9.77 -10.06 10.47
CA PHE A 238 -11.04 -9.67 9.84
C PHE A 238 -10.84 -8.64 8.72
N ASN A 239 -10.00 -7.63 8.93
CA ASN A 239 -9.69 -6.62 7.91
C ASN A 239 -9.11 -7.27 6.66
N MET A 240 -8.12 -8.16 6.82
CA MET A 240 -7.55 -8.89 5.68
C MET A 240 -8.59 -9.75 4.96
N LEU A 241 -9.39 -10.52 5.69
CA LEU A 241 -10.44 -11.36 5.12
C LEU A 241 -11.47 -10.54 4.34
N ILE A 242 -12.01 -9.48 4.95
CA ILE A 242 -13.06 -8.66 4.34
C ILE A 242 -12.52 -7.94 3.09
N LEU A 243 -11.29 -7.42 3.14
CA LEU A 243 -10.65 -6.81 1.97
C LEU A 243 -10.44 -7.80 0.82
N ILE A 244 -10.05 -9.04 1.11
CA ILE A 244 -9.92 -10.10 0.10
C ILE A 244 -11.30 -10.41 -0.51
N LEU A 245 -12.34 -10.56 0.31
CA LEU A 245 -13.70 -10.82 -0.17
C LEU A 245 -14.22 -9.67 -1.03
N LEU A 246 -14.08 -8.42 -0.57
CA LEU A 246 -14.49 -7.24 -1.33
C LEU A 246 -13.70 -7.13 -2.64
N CYS A 247 -12.39 -7.40 -2.64
CA CYS A 247 -11.56 -7.44 -3.85
C CYS A 247 -12.01 -8.54 -4.84
N TYR A 248 -12.38 -9.72 -4.32
CA TYR A 248 -12.88 -10.82 -5.13
C TYR A 248 -14.21 -10.46 -5.81
N PHE A 249 -15.20 -9.98 -5.04
CA PHE A 249 -16.54 -9.68 -5.56
C PHE A 249 -16.62 -8.36 -6.34
N SER A 250 -15.68 -7.43 -6.15
CA SER A 250 -15.62 -6.21 -6.96
C SER A 250 -15.12 -6.47 -8.39
N GLY A 251 -14.55 -7.64 -8.67
CA GLY A 251 -13.96 -7.97 -9.97
C GLY A 251 -12.63 -7.26 -10.25
N GLU A 252 -12.08 -6.53 -9.26
CA GLU A 252 -10.80 -5.81 -9.41
C GLU A 252 -9.65 -6.74 -9.80
N ARG A 253 -9.72 -8.01 -9.40
CA ARG A 253 -8.73 -9.06 -9.73
C ARG A 253 -8.52 -9.21 -11.25
N GLU A 254 -9.58 -9.09 -12.03
CA GLU A 254 -9.56 -9.37 -13.48
C GLU A 254 -9.10 -8.18 -14.31
N SER A 255 -8.94 -7.00 -13.70
CA SER A 255 -8.55 -5.77 -14.38
C SER A 255 -7.13 -5.81 -14.96
N SER A 256 -6.18 -6.48 -14.29
CA SER A 256 -4.79 -6.59 -14.77
C SER A 256 -4.04 -7.79 -14.18
N LYS A 257 -2.97 -8.22 -14.85
CA LYS A 257 -2.05 -9.26 -14.32
C LYS A 257 -1.43 -8.85 -12.98
N ALA A 258 -1.13 -7.56 -12.81
CA ALA A 258 -0.62 -7.02 -11.55
C ALA A 258 -1.64 -7.12 -10.42
N SER A 259 -2.92 -6.82 -10.70
CA SER A 259 -4.02 -6.95 -9.72
C SER A 259 -4.21 -8.41 -9.27
N SER A 260 -4.15 -9.36 -10.21
CA SER A 260 -4.24 -10.78 -9.87
C SER A 260 -3.08 -11.25 -8.98
N TRP A 261 -1.85 -10.85 -9.28
CA TRP A 261 -0.68 -11.15 -8.44
C TRP A 261 -0.82 -10.55 -7.03
N LEU A 262 -1.26 -9.30 -6.93
CA LEU A 262 -1.50 -8.62 -5.66
C LEU A 262 -2.57 -9.33 -4.82
N PHE A 263 -3.64 -9.81 -5.46
CA PHE A 263 -4.67 -10.61 -4.81
C PHE A 263 -4.11 -11.90 -4.20
N HIS A 264 -3.29 -12.64 -4.96
CA HIS A 264 -2.65 -13.86 -4.46
C HIS A 264 -1.69 -13.57 -3.30
N LEU A 265 -0.96 -12.45 -3.35
CA LEU A 265 -0.10 -12.02 -2.25
C LEU A 265 -0.91 -11.69 -0.99
N LYS A 266 -2.02 -10.96 -1.12
CA LYS A 266 -2.95 -10.69 0.01
C LYS A 266 -3.48 -11.98 0.63
N LEU A 267 -3.83 -12.97 -0.19
CA LEU A 267 -4.29 -14.27 0.29
C LEU A 267 -3.20 -15.03 1.07
N MET A 268 -1.96 -15.02 0.57
CA MET A 268 -0.82 -15.61 1.27
C MET A 268 -0.56 -14.92 2.62
N LEU A 269 -0.56 -13.58 2.65
CA LEU A 269 -0.40 -12.81 3.89
C LEU A 269 -1.51 -13.12 4.91
N PHE A 270 -2.76 -13.22 4.45
CA PHE A 270 -3.88 -13.60 5.32
C PHE A 270 -3.69 -15.00 5.90
N ALA A 271 -3.37 -16.00 5.06
CA ALA A 271 -3.14 -17.37 5.52
C ALA A 271 -1.99 -17.43 6.55
N THR A 272 -0.87 -16.75 6.28
CA THR A 272 0.25 -16.65 7.23
C THR A 272 -0.17 -15.95 8.52
N THR A 273 -0.94 -14.87 8.45
CA THR A 273 -1.44 -14.13 9.62
C THR A 273 -2.28 -15.01 10.51
N VAL A 274 -3.21 -15.80 9.94
CA VAL A 274 -4.07 -16.73 10.70
C VAL A 274 -3.23 -17.80 11.38
N VAL A 275 -2.29 -18.43 10.67
CA VAL A 275 -1.42 -19.47 11.24
C VAL A 275 -0.58 -18.91 12.40
N LEU A 276 0.04 -17.74 12.21
CA LEU A 276 0.82 -17.08 13.25
C LEU A 276 -0.05 -16.66 14.45
N SER A 277 -1.27 -16.18 14.22
CA SER A 277 -2.19 -15.77 15.29
C SER A 277 -2.60 -16.94 16.18
N LEU A 278 -2.92 -18.09 15.58
CA LEU A 278 -3.22 -19.32 16.30
C LEU A 278 -1.99 -19.86 17.02
N SER A 279 -0.83 -19.87 16.34
CA SER A 279 0.45 -20.25 16.93
C SER A 279 0.77 -19.41 18.17
N MET A 280 0.62 -18.09 18.08
CA MET A 280 0.89 -17.14 19.16
C MET A 280 0.00 -17.39 20.38
N SER A 281 -1.29 -17.65 20.15
CA SER A 281 -2.24 -17.97 21.22
C SER A 281 -1.84 -19.27 21.96
N CYS A 282 -1.50 -20.32 21.21
CA CYS A 282 -1.09 -21.61 21.78
C CYS A 282 0.26 -21.52 22.51
N THR A 283 1.26 -20.90 21.88
CA THR A 283 2.62 -20.80 22.40
C THR A 283 2.69 -19.92 23.64
N TYR A 284 1.98 -18.79 23.69
CA TYR A 284 1.92 -17.95 24.88
C TYR A 284 1.36 -18.71 26.10
N LEU A 285 0.18 -19.31 25.95
CA LEU A 285 -0.49 -20.03 27.04
C LEU A 285 0.36 -21.20 27.55
N TYR A 286 0.95 -21.97 26.64
CA TYR A 286 1.82 -23.07 26.99
C TYR A 286 3.10 -22.58 27.68
N ALA A 287 3.74 -21.54 27.14
CA ALA A 287 5.00 -21.01 27.66
C ALA A 287 4.85 -20.50 29.09
N VAL A 288 3.78 -19.78 29.40
CA VAL A 288 3.52 -19.27 30.76
C VAL A 288 3.11 -20.40 31.69
N ALA A 289 2.30 -21.37 31.24
CA ALA A 289 1.87 -22.50 32.07
C ALA A 289 3.02 -23.46 32.46
N LYS A 290 4.04 -23.59 31.60
CA LYS A 290 5.19 -24.49 31.81
C LYS A 290 6.51 -23.77 32.07
N CYS A 291 6.49 -22.43 32.13
CA CYS A 291 7.69 -21.59 32.21
C CYS A 291 8.80 -22.01 31.23
N HIS A 292 8.43 -22.26 29.96
CA HIS A 292 9.36 -22.80 28.95
C HIS A 292 9.88 -21.72 27.99
N GLN A 293 11.14 -21.34 28.16
CA GLN A 293 11.79 -20.23 27.44
C GLN A 293 11.70 -20.32 25.90
N PHE A 294 11.93 -21.50 25.31
CA PHE A 294 11.92 -21.64 23.84
C PHE A 294 10.52 -21.53 23.24
N ILE A 295 9.47 -21.91 23.98
CA ILE A 295 8.10 -21.76 23.49
C ILE A 295 7.68 -20.29 23.56
N TYR A 296 8.14 -19.57 24.60
CA TYR A 296 7.97 -18.13 24.66
C TYR A 296 8.71 -17.39 23.54
N ALA A 297 9.87 -17.91 23.11
CA ALA A 297 10.57 -17.39 21.94
C ALA A 297 9.76 -17.58 20.64
N LEU A 298 9.01 -18.68 20.47
CA LEU A 298 8.12 -18.87 19.31
C LEU A 298 6.95 -17.87 19.27
N PHE A 299 6.40 -17.54 20.44
CA PHE A 299 5.44 -16.44 20.59
C PHE A 299 6.08 -15.12 20.10
N SER A 300 7.28 -14.83 20.58
CA SER A 300 8.02 -13.61 20.21
C SER A 300 8.31 -13.58 18.70
N ILE A 301 8.82 -14.66 18.11
CA ILE A 301 9.06 -14.75 16.65
C ILE A 301 7.78 -14.47 15.85
N SER A 302 6.63 -14.96 16.31
CA SER A 302 5.34 -14.71 15.64
C SER A 302 5.00 -13.23 15.62
N GLU A 303 5.26 -12.51 16.72
CA GLU A 303 5.12 -11.05 16.79
C GLU A 303 6.03 -10.32 15.79
N TYR A 304 7.30 -10.75 15.71
CA TYR A 304 8.30 -10.18 14.79
C TYR A 304 7.91 -10.33 13.32
N ILE A 305 7.11 -11.33 12.99
CA ILE A 305 6.63 -11.54 11.63
C ILE A 305 5.29 -10.80 11.40
N LEU A 306 4.39 -10.80 12.39
CA LEU A 306 3.06 -10.19 12.26
C LEU A 306 3.10 -8.67 12.10
N VAL A 307 3.99 -7.97 12.81
CA VAL A 307 4.09 -6.50 12.72
C VAL A 307 4.49 -6.02 11.31
N PRO A 308 5.53 -6.60 10.65
CA PRO A 308 5.82 -6.33 9.24
C PRO A 308 4.69 -6.74 8.30
N ILE A 309 4.02 -7.88 8.53
CA ILE A 309 2.89 -8.31 7.69
C ILE A 309 1.74 -7.29 7.74
N ASN A 310 1.42 -6.76 8.92
CA ASN A 310 0.45 -5.68 9.08
C ASN A 310 0.84 -4.47 8.20
N SER A 311 2.07 -3.99 8.36
CA SER A 311 2.60 -2.85 7.59
C SER A 311 2.55 -3.10 6.07
N LEU A 312 3.02 -4.26 5.62
CA LEU A 312 3.04 -4.64 4.21
C LEU A 312 1.64 -4.77 3.61
N PHE A 313 0.70 -5.34 4.35
CA PHE A 313 -0.67 -5.50 3.87
C PHE A 313 -1.33 -4.14 3.61
N TYR A 314 -1.15 -3.18 4.50
CA TYR A 314 -1.69 -1.83 4.35
C TYR A 314 -0.95 -0.96 3.34
N PHE A 315 0.30 -1.30 3.01
CA PHE A 315 1.06 -0.64 1.95
C PHE A 315 0.42 -0.89 0.56
N PHE A 316 -0.32 -1.99 0.39
CA PHE A 316 -0.99 -2.30 -0.86
C PHE A 316 -2.08 -1.32 -1.28
N ILE A 317 -2.52 -0.44 -0.38
CA ILE A 317 -3.42 0.67 -0.70
C ILE A 317 -2.90 1.54 -1.85
N TYR A 318 -1.57 1.64 -2.01
CA TYR A 318 -0.94 2.37 -3.11
C TYR A 318 -1.42 1.86 -4.48
N TRP A 319 -1.47 0.54 -4.65
CA TRP A 319 -1.94 -0.09 -5.89
C TRP A 319 -3.46 -0.15 -5.96
N ASP A 320 -4.15 -0.43 -4.85
CA ASP A 320 -5.62 -0.47 -4.80
C ASP A 320 -6.22 0.87 -5.25
N CYS A 321 -5.65 2.00 -4.81
CA CYS A 321 -6.09 3.34 -5.21
C CYS A 321 -5.63 3.75 -6.61
N SER A 322 -4.52 3.22 -7.14
CA SER A 322 -4.10 3.51 -8.52
C SER A 322 -5.11 3.06 -9.56
N ASN A 323 -5.79 1.94 -9.32
CA ASN A 323 -6.82 1.42 -10.21
C ASN A 323 -8.05 2.34 -10.25
N ILE A 324 -8.36 3.04 -9.15
CA ILE A 324 -9.47 4.02 -9.10
C ILE A 324 -9.13 5.24 -9.95
N SER A 325 -7.93 5.80 -9.79
CA SER A 325 -7.51 6.98 -10.55
C SER A 325 -7.62 6.75 -12.05
N ILE A 326 -7.25 5.55 -12.52
CA ILE A 326 -7.35 5.17 -13.94
C ILE A 326 -8.81 5.12 -14.40
N ARG A 327 -9.73 4.57 -13.59
CA ARG A 327 -11.18 4.53 -13.91
C ARG A 327 -11.81 5.91 -13.96
N LEU A 328 -11.34 6.85 -13.13
CA LEU A 328 -11.86 8.23 -13.12
C LEU A 328 -11.40 9.03 -14.34
N MET A 329 -10.25 8.71 -14.94
CA MET A 329 -9.71 9.40 -16.11
C MET A 329 -10.19 8.80 -17.44
N GLY A 330 -10.79 7.60 -17.41
CA GLY A 330 -11.25 6.88 -18.61
C GLY A 330 -12.76 6.96 -18.88
N ASN A 331 -13.50 7.73 -18.08
CA ASN A 331 -14.94 8.01 -18.21
C ASN A 331 -15.16 9.50 -18.41
#